data_AF-A0A1G3QVE7-F1
#
_entry.id   AF-A0A1G3QVE7-F1
#
_cell.length_a   1.000
_cell.length_b   1.000
_cell.length_c   1.000
_cell.angle_alpha   90.00
_cell.angle_beta   90.00
_cell.angle_gamma   90.00
#
_symmetry.space_group_name_H-M   'P 1'
#
loop_
_entity.id
_entity.type
_entity.pdbx_description
1 polymer ?
#
loop_
_entity_poly.entity_id
_entity_poly.type
_entity_poly.pdbx_seq_one_letter_code
_entity_poly.pdbx_strand_id
1 'polypeptide(L)'
;MKTLLAFLLTLLLLGCAPAEQPRLPALGRAEISGARLWQRISAEADFEHWAFWPGHEELQPGQSPHGQFHEVYINYLLEEALPAAGRRAPNGSLIVKENFDADRRPTNLTVMAKVEGYDPANGDWFWAAYDPQGKVQAEGRLQSCIDCHEGMKDNDYIIIRRLDLSLPEQ
;
A
#
# COMPACT_ATOMS: atom_id res chain seq x y z
N MET A 1 18.13 -64.39 -13.62
CA MET A 1 18.19 -63.37 -12.55
C MET A 1 18.73 -62.07 -13.15
N LYS A 2 17.86 -61.11 -13.51
CA LYS A 2 18.25 -59.74 -13.85
C LYS A 2 17.20 -58.82 -13.22
N THR A 3 17.56 -58.24 -12.09
CA THR A 3 16.77 -57.27 -11.34
C THR A 3 16.73 -55.97 -12.14
N LEU A 4 15.54 -55.56 -12.56
CA LEU A 4 15.29 -54.26 -13.19
C LEU A 4 15.18 -53.22 -12.07
N LEU A 5 16.16 -52.33 -11.95
CA LEU A 5 16.11 -51.21 -11.02
C LEU A 5 15.39 -50.05 -11.71
N ALA A 6 14.12 -49.83 -11.35
CA ALA A 6 13.37 -48.68 -11.82
C ALA A 6 13.81 -47.43 -11.03
N PHE A 7 14.56 -46.53 -11.66
CA PHE A 7 14.81 -45.20 -11.13
C PHE A 7 13.55 -44.35 -11.31
N LEU A 8 12.79 -44.18 -10.23
CA LEU A 8 11.68 -43.23 -10.17
C LEU A 8 12.27 -41.83 -10.00
N LEU A 9 12.38 -41.09 -11.11
CA LEU A 9 12.84 -39.71 -11.12
C LEU A 9 11.69 -38.81 -10.64
N THR A 10 11.66 -38.48 -9.34
CA THR A 10 10.69 -37.54 -8.78
C THR A 10 11.04 -36.13 -9.26
N LEU A 11 10.29 -35.63 -10.24
CA LEU A 11 10.39 -34.26 -10.73
C LEU A 11 9.78 -33.32 -9.68
N LEU A 12 10.63 -32.64 -8.89
CA LEU A 12 10.22 -31.55 -8.00
C LEU A 12 9.80 -30.36 -8.86
N LEU A 13 8.50 -30.23 -9.09
CA LEU A 13 7.89 -29.02 -9.63
C LEU A 13 7.98 -27.92 -8.55
N LEU A 14 9.05 -27.12 -8.61
CA LEU A 14 9.09 -25.82 -7.93
C LEU A 14 8.09 -24.90 -8.64
N GLY A 15 6.83 -24.95 -8.21
CA GLY A 15 5.83 -23.99 -8.64
C GLY A 15 6.22 -22.60 -8.14
N CYS A 16 6.39 -21.65 -9.06
CA CYS A 16 6.46 -20.23 -8.72
C CYS A 16 5.08 -19.81 -8.21
N ALA A 17 4.85 -19.94 -6.91
CA ALA A 17 3.79 -19.17 -6.27
C ALA A 17 4.24 -17.70 -6.27
N PRO A 18 3.35 -16.73 -6.58
CA PRO A 18 3.66 -15.32 -6.37
C PRO A 18 4.09 -15.10 -4.92
N ALA A 19 5.11 -14.28 -4.70
CA ALA A 19 5.61 -14.00 -3.37
C ALA A 19 4.49 -13.33 -2.56
N GLU A 20 4.06 -13.97 -1.48
CA GLU A 20 3.02 -13.45 -0.61
C GLU A 20 3.57 -12.26 0.19
N GLN A 21 2.77 -11.19 0.33
CA GLN A 21 3.20 -9.98 1.02
C GLN A 21 3.60 -10.28 2.49
N PRO A 22 4.66 -9.64 3.02
CA PRO A 22 5.05 -9.81 4.42
C PRO A 22 3.95 -9.40 5.41
N ARG A 23 3.56 -10.31 6.31
CA ARG A 23 2.58 -10.05 7.36
C ARG A 23 3.21 -9.40 8.59
N LEU A 24 3.51 -8.10 8.49
CA LEU A 24 4.18 -7.33 9.55
C LEU A 24 3.16 -6.71 10.54
N PRO A 25 3.50 -6.59 11.84
CA PRO A 25 2.64 -5.93 12.80
C PRO A 25 2.44 -4.44 12.48
N ALA A 26 1.27 -3.90 12.85
CA ALA A 26 0.98 -2.48 12.72
C ALA A 26 2.01 -1.62 13.46
N LEU A 27 2.39 -0.49 12.88
CA LEU A 27 3.24 0.50 13.55
C LEU A 27 2.46 1.18 14.68
N GLY A 28 3.05 1.25 15.86
CA GLY A 28 2.46 1.96 16.99
C GLY A 28 2.73 3.45 16.97
N ARG A 29 1.92 4.22 17.71
CA ARG A 29 2.10 5.69 17.86
C ARG A 29 3.49 6.10 18.36
N ALA A 30 4.12 5.28 19.20
CA ALA A 30 5.46 5.56 19.71
C ALA A 30 6.57 5.32 18.66
N GLU A 31 6.28 4.55 17.62
CA GLU A 31 7.24 4.12 16.60
C GLU A 31 7.11 4.92 15.31
N ILE A 32 5.89 5.41 15.01
CA ILE A 32 5.60 6.03 13.72
C ILE A 32 6.38 7.34 13.52
N SER A 33 7.12 7.37 12.42
CA SER A 33 7.81 8.52 11.83
C SER A 33 7.97 8.21 10.33
N GLY A 34 8.27 9.19 9.50
CA GLY A 34 8.49 8.97 8.06
C GLY A 34 9.72 8.12 7.81
N ALA A 35 10.80 8.28 8.58
CA ALA A 35 11.96 7.39 8.47
C ALA A 35 11.60 5.92 8.80
N ARG A 36 10.84 5.69 9.88
CA ARG A 36 10.39 4.34 10.24
C ARG A 36 9.40 3.77 9.23
N LEU A 37 8.49 4.59 8.72
CA LEU A 37 7.50 4.20 7.72
C LEU A 37 8.16 3.90 6.38
N TRP A 38 9.18 4.67 5.97
CA TRP A 38 9.99 4.36 4.81
C TRP A 38 10.67 3.00 4.95
N GLN A 39 11.35 2.75 6.08
CA GLN A 39 11.96 1.45 6.36
C GLN A 39 10.92 0.32 6.30
N ARG A 40 9.70 0.56 6.81
CA ARG A 40 8.60 -0.41 6.76
C ARG A 40 8.25 -0.77 5.32
N ILE A 41 7.93 0.22 4.49
CA ILE A 41 7.40 -0.05 3.16
C ILE A 41 8.48 -0.50 2.17
N SER A 42 9.74 -0.07 2.36
CA SER A 42 10.84 -0.43 1.47
C SER A 42 11.55 -1.70 1.95
N ALA A 43 12.49 -1.57 2.89
CA ALA A 43 13.40 -2.66 3.28
C ALA A 43 12.71 -3.86 3.95
N GLU A 44 11.63 -3.63 4.70
CA GLU A 44 10.95 -4.72 5.44
C GLU A 44 9.85 -5.41 4.62
N ALA A 45 9.16 -4.66 3.75
CA ALA A 45 7.93 -5.12 3.13
C ALA A 45 7.92 -5.09 1.60
N ASP A 46 8.87 -4.39 0.98
CA ASP A 46 9.04 -4.32 -0.48
C ASP A 46 7.73 -3.96 -1.21
N PHE A 47 7.25 -2.74 -0.98
CA PHE A 47 5.92 -2.29 -1.44
C PHE A 47 5.71 -2.38 -2.96
N GLU A 48 6.78 -2.38 -3.75
CA GLU A 48 6.71 -2.54 -5.21
C GLU A 48 6.12 -3.92 -5.61
N HIS A 49 6.14 -4.88 -4.68
CA HIS A 49 5.55 -6.21 -4.85
C HIS A 49 4.21 -6.38 -4.13
N TRP A 50 3.65 -5.32 -3.54
CA TRP A 50 2.32 -5.36 -2.97
C TRP A 50 1.25 -5.40 -4.05
N ALA A 51 0.04 -5.77 -3.64
CA ALA A 51 -1.13 -5.65 -4.49
C ALA A 51 -1.38 -4.17 -4.82
N PHE A 52 -1.75 -3.92 -6.08
CA PHE A 52 -2.35 -2.65 -6.45
C PHE A 52 -3.69 -2.47 -5.73
N TRP A 53 -4.13 -1.22 -5.63
CA TRP A 53 -5.50 -0.94 -5.22
C TRP A 53 -6.51 -1.58 -6.20
N PRO A 54 -7.48 -2.38 -5.74
CA PRO A 54 -8.44 -3.05 -6.62
C PRO A 54 -9.30 -2.09 -7.48
N GLY A 55 -9.22 -2.26 -8.79
CA GLY A 55 -9.82 -1.40 -9.81
C GLY A 55 -9.02 -0.15 -10.14
N HIS A 56 -7.76 -0.09 -9.69
CA HIS A 56 -6.79 0.98 -9.96
C HIS A 56 -5.40 0.37 -10.18
N GLU A 57 -5.35 -0.69 -10.97
CA GLU A 57 -4.14 -1.46 -11.27
C GLU A 57 -3.20 -0.72 -12.21
N GLU A 58 -1.90 -1.00 -12.08
CA GLU A 58 -0.85 -0.45 -12.94
C GLU A 58 -0.82 1.10 -12.95
N LEU A 59 -0.12 1.65 -13.93
CA LEU A 59 0.10 3.07 -14.10
C LEU A 59 -1.17 3.80 -14.57
N GLN A 60 -1.78 4.56 -13.69
CA GLN A 60 -3.00 5.33 -13.95
C GLN A 60 -2.69 6.81 -14.22
N PRO A 61 -3.44 7.50 -15.10
CA PRO A 61 -3.27 8.94 -15.31
C PRO A 61 -3.57 9.72 -14.04
N GLY A 62 -2.65 10.57 -13.63
CA GLY A 62 -2.80 11.51 -12.52
C GLY A 62 -3.23 12.90 -13.00
N GLN A 63 -3.56 13.75 -12.03
CA GLN A 63 -3.90 15.17 -12.25
C GLN A 63 -3.21 16.01 -11.19
N SER A 64 -2.95 17.28 -11.49
CA SER A 64 -2.42 18.24 -10.52
C SER A 64 -3.27 18.26 -9.23
N PRO A 65 -2.67 18.28 -8.03
CA PRO A 65 -1.25 18.53 -7.75
C PRO A 65 -0.37 17.27 -7.78
N HIS A 66 -0.84 16.16 -8.33
CA HIS A 66 -0.13 14.88 -8.37
C HIS A 66 0.67 14.71 -9.67
N GLY A 67 1.42 13.62 -9.78
CA GLY A 67 2.18 13.29 -10.99
C GLY A 67 1.28 13.13 -12.22
N GLN A 68 1.91 13.10 -13.41
CA GLN A 68 1.19 12.83 -14.65
C GLN A 68 0.63 11.40 -14.67
N PHE A 69 1.30 10.50 -13.98
CA PHE A 69 0.82 9.17 -13.70
C PHE A 69 1.06 8.80 -12.24
N HIS A 70 0.37 7.77 -11.78
CA HIS A 70 0.57 7.21 -10.45
C HIS A 70 0.19 5.73 -10.39
N GLU A 71 0.83 5.02 -9.48
CA GLU A 71 0.45 3.68 -9.05
C GLU A 71 0.04 3.76 -7.58
N VAL A 72 -0.91 2.91 -7.16
CA VAL A 72 -1.37 2.85 -5.77
C VAL A 72 -1.32 1.42 -5.29
N TYR A 73 -0.57 1.20 -4.22
CA TYR A 73 -0.38 -0.10 -3.58
C TYR A 73 -1.00 -0.11 -2.20
N ILE A 74 -1.46 -1.29 -1.77
CA ILE A 74 -2.03 -1.51 -0.45
C ILE A 74 -1.40 -2.74 0.21
N ASN A 75 -1.18 -2.66 1.52
CA ASN A 75 -0.70 -3.83 2.24
C ASN A 75 -1.79 -4.90 2.37
N TYR A 76 -1.35 -6.14 2.61
CA TYR A 76 -2.20 -7.33 2.76
C TYR A 76 -3.38 -7.11 3.70
N LEU A 77 -3.18 -6.34 4.79
CA LEU A 77 -4.21 -6.10 5.78
C LEU A 77 -5.38 -5.29 5.22
N LEU A 78 -5.10 -4.28 4.40
CA LEU A 78 -6.15 -3.51 3.73
C LEU A 78 -6.75 -4.33 2.58
N GLU A 79 -5.93 -5.06 1.83
CA GLU A 79 -6.38 -5.94 0.74
C GLU A 79 -7.42 -6.98 1.24
N GLU A 80 -7.08 -7.73 2.29
CA GLU A 80 -7.95 -8.75 2.89
C GLU A 80 -9.22 -8.16 3.53
N ALA A 81 -9.19 -6.88 3.91
CA ALA A 81 -10.34 -6.20 4.52
C ALA A 81 -11.33 -5.64 3.50
N LEU A 82 -10.98 -5.59 2.21
CA LEU A 82 -11.85 -5.07 1.16
C LEU A 82 -12.78 -6.18 0.62
N PRO A 83 -14.07 -5.89 0.39
CA PRO A 83 -14.76 -4.63 0.69
C PRO A 83 -15.03 -4.45 2.20
N ALA A 84 -14.79 -3.24 2.72
CA ALA A 84 -15.01 -2.89 4.11
C ALA A 84 -16.38 -2.22 4.30
N ALA A 85 -17.38 -2.99 4.74
CA ALA A 85 -18.77 -2.54 4.87
C ALA A 85 -18.94 -1.29 5.76
N GLY A 86 -18.11 -1.12 6.80
CA GLY A 86 -18.12 0.06 7.67
C GLY A 86 -17.46 1.29 7.09
N ARG A 87 -16.92 1.22 5.86
CA ARG A 87 -16.09 2.24 5.23
C ARG A 87 -14.98 2.76 6.14
N ARG A 88 -14.28 1.83 6.79
CA ARG A 88 -13.11 2.10 7.62
C ARG A 88 -12.03 1.09 7.27
N ALA A 89 -10.82 1.57 7.03
CA ALA A 89 -9.65 0.72 6.93
C ALA A 89 -9.26 0.22 8.33
N PRO A 90 -8.75 -1.02 8.47
CA PRO A 90 -8.25 -1.50 9.75
C PRO A 90 -6.99 -0.72 10.21
N ASN A 91 -6.78 -0.62 11.52
CA ASN A 91 -5.52 -0.10 12.06
C ASN A 91 -4.34 -0.94 11.54
N GLY A 92 -3.28 -0.28 11.09
CA GLY A 92 -2.16 -0.92 10.41
C GLY A 92 -2.26 -0.95 8.88
N SER A 93 -3.37 -0.49 8.29
CA SER A 93 -3.45 -0.29 6.84
C SER A 93 -2.40 0.70 6.36
N LEU A 94 -1.73 0.34 5.28
CA LEU A 94 -0.76 1.17 4.57
C LEU A 94 -1.23 1.34 3.11
N ILE A 95 -1.22 2.58 2.64
CA ILE A 95 -1.49 2.93 1.24
C ILE A 95 -0.29 3.71 0.73
N VAL A 96 0.35 3.20 -0.31
CA VAL A 96 1.48 3.85 -0.97
C VAL A 96 1.00 4.35 -2.32
N LYS A 97 1.14 5.65 -2.58
CA LYS A 97 0.96 6.23 -3.92
C LYS A 97 2.31 6.69 -4.44
N GLU A 98 2.78 6.07 -5.51
CA GLU A 98 3.98 6.49 -6.23
C GLU A 98 3.58 7.32 -7.45
N ASN A 99 4.20 8.49 -7.63
CA ASN A 99 3.93 9.40 -8.73
C ASN A 99 5.03 9.34 -9.78
N PHE A 100 4.65 9.41 -11.06
CA PHE A 100 5.58 9.36 -12.19
C PHE A 100 5.42 10.58 -13.12
N ASP A 101 6.51 10.92 -13.83
CA ASP A 101 6.52 11.94 -14.87
C ASP A 101 6.07 11.41 -16.25
N ALA A 102 6.09 12.27 -17.28
CA ALA A 102 5.72 11.90 -18.65
C ALA A 102 6.55 10.74 -19.23
N ASP A 103 7.79 10.59 -18.77
CA ASP A 103 8.73 9.56 -19.19
C ASP A 103 8.60 8.29 -18.33
N ARG A 104 7.57 8.23 -17.45
CA ARG A 104 7.32 7.15 -16.50
C ARG A 104 8.43 6.94 -15.49
N ARG A 105 9.14 8.01 -15.11
CA ARG A 105 10.15 7.97 -14.04
C ARG A 105 9.50 8.34 -12.70
N PRO A 106 9.81 7.61 -11.61
CA PRO A 106 9.36 7.99 -10.26
C PRO A 106 9.78 9.41 -9.89
N THR A 107 8.89 10.16 -9.27
CA THR A 107 9.10 11.57 -8.90
C THR A 107 8.96 11.82 -7.40
N ASN A 108 8.01 11.16 -6.75
CA ASN A 108 7.81 11.21 -5.31
C ASN A 108 6.83 10.11 -4.89
N LEU A 109 6.85 9.79 -3.59
CA LEU A 109 5.90 8.88 -2.98
C LEU A 109 5.12 9.61 -1.89
N THR A 110 3.82 9.35 -1.80
CA THR A 110 2.99 9.77 -0.67
C THR A 110 2.36 8.55 -0.02
N VAL A 111 2.44 8.45 1.31
CA VAL A 111 2.05 7.26 2.06
C VAL A 111 1.09 7.65 3.17
N MET A 112 0.01 6.87 3.29
CA MET A 112 -0.92 6.91 4.41
C MET A 112 -0.71 5.69 5.28
N ALA A 113 -0.52 5.89 6.59
CA ALA A 113 -0.43 4.82 7.57
C ALA A 113 -1.50 5.00 8.65
N LYS A 114 -2.39 4.02 8.81
CA LYS A 114 -3.41 4.07 9.84
C LYS A 114 -2.84 3.61 11.18
N VAL A 115 -2.70 4.52 12.13
CA VAL A 115 -2.07 4.26 13.42
C VAL A 115 -3.03 4.62 14.55
N GLU A 116 -3.49 3.60 15.27
CA GLU A 116 -4.47 3.75 16.34
C GLU A 116 -4.11 4.88 17.33
N GLY A 117 -5.04 5.82 17.52
CA GLY A 117 -4.89 6.93 18.45
C GLY A 117 -3.85 7.99 18.04
N TYR A 118 -3.36 7.97 16.79
CA TYR A 118 -2.42 8.96 16.28
C TYR A 118 -3.10 10.30 16.00
N ASP A 119 -4.25 10.31 15.35
CA ASP A 119 -5.03 11.52 15.03
C ASP A 119 -6.53 11.21 14.96
N PRO A 120 -7.19 10.98 16.12
CA PRO A 120 -8.58 10.50 16.15
C PRO A 120 -9.58 11.45 15.47
N ALA A 121 -9.26 12.75 15.41
CA ALA A 121 -10.09 13.74 14.74
C ALA A 121 -10.11 13.56 13.21
N ASN A 122 -9.03 12.97 12.66
CA ASN A 122 -8.80 12.80 11.23
C ASN A 122 -8.58 11.32 10.83
N GLY A 123 -9.27 10.40 11.52
CA GLY A 123 -9.27 8.99 11.14
C GLY A 123 -7.97 8.25 11.42
N ASP A 124 -7.13 8.75 12.34
CA ASP A 124 -5.90 8.08 12.77
C ASP A 124 -4.85 7.90 11.66
N TRP A 125 -4.88 8.77 10.64
CA TRP A 125 -3.91 8.74 9.54
C TRP A 125 -2.64 9.52 9.87
N PHE A 126 -1.50 8.83 9.76
CA PHE A 126 -0.19 9.44 9.60
C PHE A 126 0.11 9.57 8.10
N TRP A 127 0.51 10.77 7.68
CA TRP A 127 0.82 11.09 6.29
C TRP A 127 2.33 11.26 6.13
N ALA A 128 2.90 10.81 5.01
CA ALA A 128 4.29 11.09 4.68
C ALA A 128 4.47 11.31 3.18
N ALA A 129 5.41 12.18 2.82
CA ALA A 129 5.87 12.39 1.45
C ALA A 129 7.38 12.16 1.39
N TYR A 130 7.84 11.47 0.34
CA TYR A 130 9.23 11.13 0.11
C TYR A 130 9.66 11.55 -1.29
N ASP A 131 10.94 11.88 -1.45
CA ASP A 131 11.56 11.83 -2.78
C ASP A 131 11.78 10.36 -3.22
N PRO A 132 12.17 10.10 -4.48
CA PRO A 132 12.35 8.74 -4.97
C PRO A 132 13.48 7.95 -4.27
N GLN A 133 14.30 8.61 -3.45
CA GLN A 133 15.35 7.97 -2.66
C GLN A 133 14.91 7.68 -1.23
N GLY A 134 13.65 7.98 -0.88
CA GLY A 134 13.11 7.75 0.45
C GLY A 134 13.41 8.84 1.47
N LYS A 135 13.94 10.00 1.03
CA LYS A 135 14.14 11.12 1.93
C LYS A 135 12.79 11.74 2.25
N VAL A 136 12.47 11.81 3.54
CA VAL A 136 11.28 12.50 4.06
C VAL A 136 11.28 13.96 3.61
N GLN A 137 10.24 14.36 2.89
CA GLN A 137 9.96 15.74 2.52
C GLN A 137 8.95 16.39 3.48
N ALA A 138 7.97 15.62 3.94
CA ALA A 138 6.98 16.03 4.92
C ALA A 138 6.39 14.79 5.62
N GLU A 139 5.97 14.92 6.88
CA GLU A 139 5.34 13.83 7.62
C GLU A 139 4.41 14.30 8.74
N GLY A 140 3.56 13.40 9.23
CA GLY A 140 2.71 13.57 10.39
C GLY A 140 1.26 13.95 10.07
N ARG A 141 0.69 14.92 10.79
CA ARG A 141 -0.66 15.45 10.60
C ARG A 141 -0.65 16.59 9.58
N LEU A 142 -0.43 16.26 8.32
CA LEU A 142 -0.28 17.24 7.24
C LEU A 142 -1.63 17.84 6.87
N GLN A 143 -1.91 19.08 7.30
CA GLN A 143 -3.20 19.74 7.06
C GLN A 143 -3.56 19.81 5.58
N SER A 144 -2.59 20.07 4.70
CA SER A 144 -2.80 20.08 3.24
C SER A 144 -3.28 18.74 2.69
N CYS A 145 -2.86 17.62 3.29
CA CYS A 145 -3.34 16.29 2.91
C CYS A 145 -4.75 16.06 3.47
N ILE A 146 -4.95 16.42 4.74
CA ILE A 146 -6.23 16.26 5.44
C ILE A 146 -7.33 17.05 4.72
N ASP A 147 -7.12 18.32 4.39
CA ASP A 147 -8.12 19.19 3.77
C ASP A 147 -8.64 18.63 2.43
N CYS A 148 -7.74 18.09 1.60
CA CYS A 148 -8.13 17.48 0.33
C CYS A 148 -8.85 16.13 0.51
N HIS A 149 -8.51 15.38 1.55
CA HIS A 149 -9.08 14.06 1.82
C HIS A 149 -10.35 14.11 2.70
N GLU A 150 -10.60 15.21 3.41
CA GLU A 150 -11.73 15.38 4.34
C GLU A 150 -13.09 15.24 3.63
N GLY A 151 -13.17 15.57 2.34
CA GLY A 151 -14.37 15.33 1.53
C GLY A 151 -14.81 13.86 1.50
N MET A 152 -13.90 12.93 1.82
CA MET A 152 -14.14 11.49 1.92
C MET A 152 -14.01 10.98 3.36
N LYS A 153 -14.25 11.82 4.37
CA LYS A 153 -14.22 11.43 5.80
C LYS A 153 -15.12 10.23 6.12
N ASP A 154 -16.29 10.15 5.52
CA ASP A 154 -17.20 9.00 5.68
C ASP A 154 -16.70 7.72 5.00
N ASN A 155 -15.72 7.85 4.12
CA ASN A 155 -14.95 6.76 3.52
C ASN A 155 -13.52 6.69 4.08
N ASP A 156 -13.35 7.10 5.33
CA ASP A 156 -12.08 7.03 6.06
C ASP A 156 -10.94 7.81 5.41
N TYR A 157 -11.23 8.97 4.83
CA TYR A 157 -10.27 9.84 4.14
C TYR A 157 -9.66 9.19 2.88
N ILE A 158 -10.13 8.03 2.44
CA ILE A 158 -9.63 7.36 1.23
C ILE A 158 -10.46 7.83 0.03
N ILE A 159 -9.78 8.42 -0.96
CA ILE A 159 -10.43 9.10 -2.09
C ILE A 159 -10.55 8.26 -3.35
N ILE A 160 -9.70 7.24 -3.51
CA ILE A 160 -9.56 6.49 -4.77
C ILE A 160 -10.82 5.69 -5.11
N ARG A 161 -11.46 5.11 -4.09
CA ARG A 161 -12.71 4.37 -4.21
C ARG A 161 -13.39 4.25 -2.85
N ARG A 162 -14.71 4.16 -2.88
CA ARG A 162 -15.50 3.73 -1.72
C ARG A 162 -15.11 2.31 -1.27
N LEU A 163 -14.80 2.16 0.01
CA LEU A 163 -14.31 0.90 0.57
C LEU A 163 -15.37 -0.20 0.62
N ASP A 164 -16.65 0.16 0.62
CA ASP A 164 -17.77 -0.78 0.71
C ASP A 164 -18.27 -1.29 -0.65
N LEU A 165 -17.64 -0.88 -1.75
CA LEU A 165 -18.00 -1.36 -3.08
C LEU A 165 -17.38 -2.74 -3.35
N SER A 166 -18.15 -3.61 -4.00
CA SER A 166 -17.64 -4.88 -4.50
C SER A 166 -16.39 -4.67 -5.36
N LEU A 167 -15.41 -5.56 -5.21
CA LEU A 167 -14.21 -5.55 -6.01
C LEU A 167 -14.55 -5.81 -7.49
N PRO A 168 -13.79 -5.24 -8.46
CA PRO A 168 -13.93 -5.63 -9.86
C PRO A 168 -13.66 -7.14 -10.01
N GLU A 169 -14.25 -7.74 -11.04
CA GLU A 169 -13.82 -9.07 -11.46
C GLU A 169 -12.37 -8.98 -11.95
N GLN A 170 -11.51 -9.84 -11.42
CA GLN A 170 -10.10 -9.97 -11.82
C GLN A 170 -9.98 -10.84 -13.08
#